data_AF-A0A3N5VWD7-F1
#
_entry.id   AF-A0A3N5VWD7-F1
#
_cell.length_a   1.000
_cell.length_b   1.000
_cell.length_c   1.000
_cell.angle_alpha   90.00
_cell.angle_beta   90.00
_cell.angle_gamma   90.00
#
_symmetry.space_group_name_H-M   'P 1'
#
loop_
_entity.id
_entity.type
_entity.pdbx_description
1 polymer ?
#
loop_
_entity_poly.entity_id
_entity_poly.type
_entity_poly.pdbx_seq_one_letter_code
_entity_poly.pdbx_strand_id
1 'polypeptide(L)' 'MAKVATGAMQVPYSRIRELAEEAMKMEGVVKLYFGESNIPTPNFIKQAACRALEEGYTFYSSNAGLPGLR' A
#
# COMPACT_ATOMS: atom_id res chain seq x y z
N MET A 1 15.72 26.46 -11.04
CA MET A 1 15.54 25.00 -10.84
C MET A 1 14.56 24.78 -9.71
N ALA A 2 13.57 23.92 -9.91
CA ALA A 2 12.71 23.47 -8.81
C ALA A 2 13.58 22.77 -7.75
N LYS A 3 13.30 23.04 -6.47
CA LYS A 3 14.00 22.41 -5.34
C LYS A 3 12.98 21.66 -4.50
N VAL A 4 13.37 20.49 -4.01
CA VAL A 4 12.62 19.74 -3.01
C VAL A 4 12.65 20.52 -1.68
N ALA A 5 11.56 20.48 -0.92
CA ALA A 5 11.47 21.14 0.37
C ALA A 5 12.46 20.54 1.39
N THR A 6 13.00 21.37 2.28
CA THR A 6 13.99 20.97 3.30
C THR A 6 13.52 19.78 4.14
N GLY A 7 12.26 19.79 4.59
CA GLY A 7 11.71 18.70 5.39
C GLY A 7 11.70 17.35 4.65
N ALA A 8 11.37 17.35 3.36
CA ALA A 8 11.43 16.14 2.54
C ALA A 8 12.88 15.66 2.33
N MET A 9 13.83 16.58 2.17
CA MET A 9 15.26 16.25 2.06
C MET A 9 15.86 15.65 3.34
N GLN A 10 15.24 15.89 4.50
CA GLN A 10 15.72 15.40 5.80
C GLN A 10 15.17 14.01 6.17
N VAL A 11 14.23 13.46 5.39
CA VAL A 11 13.69 12.11 5.64
C VAL A 11 14.82 11.08 5.43
N PRO A 12 15.23 10.33 6.47
CA PRO A 12 16.32 9.38 6.35
C PRO A 12 15.92 8.17 5.51
N TYR A 13 16.91 7.52 4.91
CA TYR A 13 16.66 6.28 4.18
C TYR A 13 16.21 5.16 5.12
N SER A 14 15.10 4.49 4.77
CA SER A 14 14.53 3.40 5.56
C SER A 14 15.49 2.21 5.63
N ARG A 15 15.86 1.82 6.86
CA ARG A 15 16.68 0.63 7.11
C ARG A 15 15.93 -0.67 6.77
N ILE A 16 14.60 -0.68 6.88
CA ILE A 16 13.75 -1.80 6.43
C ILE A 16 13.87 -1.98 4.92
N ARG A 17 13.89 -0.86 4.18
CA ARG A 17 14.05 -0.88 2.72
C ARG A 17 15.43 -1.37 2.31
N GLU A 18 16.49 -0.86 2.95
CA GLU A 18 17.87 -1.30 2.73
C GLU A 18 18.02 -2.82 2.91
N LEU A 19 17.52 -3.34 4.03
CA LEU A 19 17.56 -4.78 4.31
C LEU A 19 16.79 -5.59 3.25
N ALA A 20 15.58 -5.14 2.90
CA ALA A 20 14.73 -5.84 1.93
C ALA A 20 15.36 -5.86 0.52
N GLU A 21 16.03 -4.78 0.11
CA GLU A 21 16.72 -4.68 -1.18
C GLU A 21 17.91 -5.63 -1.29
N GLU A 22 18.71 -5.76 -0.22
CA GLU A 22 19.79 -6.74 -0.19
C GLU A 22 19.24 -8.17 -0.16
N ALA A 23 18.25 -8.46 0.69
CA ALA A 23 17.64 -9.78 0.79
C ALA A 23 16.97 -10.25 -0.51
N MET A 24 16.38 -9.33 -1.30
CA MET A 24 15.75 -9.66 -2.59
C MET A 24 16.75 -10.10 -3.67
N LYS A 25 18.04 -9.78 -3.53
CA LYS A 25 19.10 -10.22 -4.46
C LYS A 25 19.66 -11.61 -4.12
N MET A 26 19.31 -12.16 -2.95
CA MET A 26 19.86 -13.39 -2.42
C MET A 26 18.95 -14.59 -2.70
N GLU A 27 19.53 -15.71 -3.10
CA GLU A 27 18.80 -16.98 -3.22
C GLU A 27 18.68 -17.67 -1.85
N GLY A 28 17.60 -18.44 -1.65
CA GLY A 28 17.42 -19.25 -0.44
C GLY A 28 17.06 -18.49 0.85
N VAL A 29 16.82 -17.18 0.79
CA VAL A 29 16.46 -16.38 1.96
C VAL A 29 14.98 -16.56 2.34
N VAL A 30 14.73 -16.88 3.61
CA VAL A 30 13.37 -16.86 4.19
C VAL A 30 12.99 -15.42 4.53
N LYS A 31 11.88 -14.95 3.97
CA LYS A 31 11.44 -13.55 4.04
C LYS A 31 10.65 -13.30 5.32
N LEU A 32 11.33 -12.81 6.36
CA LEU A 32 10.71 -12.44 7.66
C LEU A 32 10.54 -10.93 7.86
N TYR A 33 10.77 -10.13 6.82
CA TYR A 33 10.83 -8.66 6.88
C TYR A 33 9.61 -7.97 6.24
N PHE A 34 8.63 -8.71 5.72
CA PHE A 34 7.38 -8.14 5.20
C PHE A 34 6.36 -7.99 6.33
N GLY A 35 5.78 -6.80 6.44
CA GLY A 35 4.76 -6.47 7.45
C GLY A 35 3.33 -6.71 6.99
N GLU A 36 3.11 -7.44 5.90
CA GLU A 36 1.77 -7.76 5.37
C GLU A 36 1.38 -9.22 5.65
N SER A 37 0.07 -9.49 5.56
CA SER A 37 -0.45 -10.85 5.70
C SER A 37 -0.08 -11.72 4.50
N ASN A 38 0.16 -13.01 4.75
CA ASN A 38 0.28 -14.03 3.69
C ASN A 38 -1.08 -14.62 3.26
N ILE A 39 -2.18 -14.20 3.89
CA ILE A 39 -3.52 -14.66 3.58
C ILE A 39 -4.12 -13.74 2.50
N PRO A 40 -4.65 -14.30 1.39
CA PRO A 40 -5.30 -13.49 0.36
C PRO A 40 -6.55 -12.80 0.91
N THR A 41 -6.90 -11.65 0.34
CA THR A 41 -8.17 -10.95 0.66
C THR A 41 -9.37 -11.91 0.52
N PRO A 42 -10.25 -12.01 1.52
CA PRO A 42 -11.43 -12.86 1.46
C PRO A 42 -12.35 -12.57 0.27
N ASN A 43 -13.01 -13.61 -0.26
CA ASN A 43 -13.80 -13.51 -1.50
C ASN A 43 -15.00 -12.55 -1.40
N PHE A 44 -15.66 -12.44 -0.25
CA PHE A 44 -16.80 -11.54 -0.10
C PHE A 44 -16.40 -10.06 -0.25
N ILE A 45 -15.16 -9.71 0.13
CA ILE A 45 -14.61 -8.35 -0.06
C ILE A 45 -14.32 -8.10 -1.54
N LYS A 46 -13.72 -9.08 -2.23
CA LYS A 46 -13.48 -9.00 -3.68
C LYS A 46 -14.78 -8.82 -4.46
N GLN A 47 -15.82 -9.57 -4.11
CA GLN A 47 -17.15 -9.47 -4.71
C GLN A 47 -17.80 -8.11 -4.45
N ALA A 48 -17.66 -7.55 -3.24
CA ALA A 48 -18.15 -6.21 -2.94
C ALA A 48 -17.43 -5.14 -3.79
N ALA A 49 -16.11 -5.26 -3.98
CA ALA A 49 -15.35 -4.37 -4.85
C ALA A 49 -15.78 -4.48 -6.32
N CYS A 50 -15.97 -5.70 -6.84
CA CYS A 50 -16.48 -5.91 -8.21
C CYS A 50 -17.86 -5.27 -8.41
N ARG A 51 -18.80 -5.52 -7.49
CA ARG A 51 -20.13 -4.92 -7.55
C ARG A 51 -20.09 -3.39 -7.50
N ALA A 52 -19.26 -2.80 -6.64
CA ALA A 52 -19.12 -1.34 -6.59
C ALA A 52 -18.66 -0.76 -7.93
N LEU A 53 -17.77 -1.46 -8.65
CA LEU A 53 -17.36 -1.07 -10.00
C LEU A 53 -18.53 -1.18 -11.00
N GLU A 54 -19.29 -2.28 -10.96
CA GLU A 54 -20.47 -2.49 -11.81
C GLU A 54 -21.57 -1.43 -11.57
N GLU A 55 -21.74 -0.99 -10.33
CA GLU A 55 -22.70 0.03 -9.91
C GLU A 55 -22.23 1.47 -10.16
N GLY A 56 -21.01 1.66 -10.71
CA GLY A 56 -20.51 2.97 -11.11
C GLY A 56 -19.94 3.81 -9.96
N TYR A 57 -19.47 3.19 -8.87
CA TYR A 57 -18.72 3.87 -7.80
C TYR A 57 -17.29 4.25 -8.26
N THR A 58 -17.20 5.10 -9.29
CA THR A 58 -15.94 5.48 -9.98
C THR A 58 -15.66 6.98 -9.92
N PHE A 59 -16.44 7.73 -9.13
CA PHE A 59 -16.34 9.18 -9.00
C PHE A 59 -15.93 9.58 -7.58
N TYR A 60 -15.67 10.88 -7.41
CA TYR A 60 -15.27 11.43 -6.12
C TYR A 60 -16.27 11.10 -5.00
N SER A 61 -15.75 10.68 -3.86
CA SER A 61 -16.46 10.67 -2.58
C SER A 61 -16.25 11.99 -1.84
N SER A 62 -17.01 12.21 -0.78
CA SER A 62 -16.72 13.32 0.14
C SER A 62 -15.38 13.14 0.85
N ASN A 63 -14.76 14.25 1.30
CA ASN A 63 -13.41 14.27 1.85
C ASN A 63 -13.17 13.28 3.01
N ALA A 64 -14.16 13.07 3.87
CA ALA A 64 -14.03 12.12 4.97
C ALA A 64 -14.39 10.67 4.58
N GLY A 65 -14.58 10.35 3.30
CA GLY A 65 -14.95 9.02 2.80
C GLY A 65 -16.44 8.83 2.48
N LEU A 66 -16.88 7.60 2.22
CA LEU A 66 -18.30 7.28 2.02
C LEU A 66 -19.01 7.11 3.37
N PRO A 67 -20.25 7.61 3.59
CA PRO A 67 -20.96 7.44 4.85
C PRO A 67 -21.07 6.00 5.35
N GLY A 68 -21.24 5.02 4.44
CA GLY A 68 -21.31 3.59 4.80
C GLY A 68 -19.98 2.94 5.21
N LEU A 69 -18.86 3.68 5.15
CA LEU A 69 -17.52 3.24 5.56
C LEU A 69 -16.99 4.01 6.78
N ARG A 70 -17.82 4.88 7.37
CA ARG A 70 -17.47 5.67 8.56
C ARG A 70 -18.10 5.09 9.81
#